data_AF-A0AAJ5RFT2-F1
#
_entry.id   AF-A0AAJ5RFT2-F1
#
_cell.length_a   1.000
_cell.length_b   1.000
_cell.length_c   1.000
_cell.angle_alpha   90.00
_cell.angle_beta   90.00
_cell.angle_gamma   90.00
#
_symmetry.space_group_name_H-M   'P 1'
#
loop_
_entity.id
_entity.type
_entity.pdbx_description
1 polymer ?
#
loop_
_entity_poly.entity_id
_entity_poly.type
_entity_poly.pdbx_seq_one_letter_code
_entity_poly.pdbx_strand_id
1 'polypeptide(L)'
;MATIGYSHMISVEMMGIVIIIYTLLNLKGFYQNKSLKYLIAAGLLAIGLLGCYFLAVGEQMATTTFQVTAQPLAFLSDRTLPFKDIVVNSLTNAVFHANTVNVGITILLGLGIACGLFYYSKNDRDLIGIALGLFIAATPIMPWHLLDHTIINTIQFPWRFFAIITAIVSYLVAKDECHLLKNKYYFYLLILLLGAGNVIYSTNSIQSQSWRFRTNAAYNTPNPYYIGAGHEYLPAQTDYQKILRHKKQVVKYQPHKIKITNVRHTWGRYQFDFRTLTDQKAVVEVPFIYYKGYVAELNHHQRLPMQMNKRTGLTQVALKGTGRITVYYRTTTIQRIGTVISLLNFGMLIIIIYKEKRRATK
;
A
#
# COMPACT_ATOMS: atom_id res chain seq x y z
N MET A 1 3.82 7.38 -11.37
CA MET A 1 2.57 7.39 -10.57
C MET A 1 1.69 6.18 -10.82
N ALA A 2 1.13 5.98 -12.03
CA ALA A 2 0.20 4.86 -12.28
C ALA A 2 0.80 3.47 -11.99
N THR A 3 2.03 3.20 -12.44
CA THR A 3 2.74 1.94 -12.14
C THR A 3 3.01 1.76 -10.65
N ILE A 4 3.38 2.83 -9.94
CA ILE A 4 3.54 2.84 -8.47
C ILE A 4 2.21 2.46 -7.81
N GLY A 5 1.08 2.97 -8.29
CA GLY A 5 -0.24 2.69 -7.72
C GLY A 5 -0.69 1.25 -7.84
N TYR A 6 -0.32 0.56 -8.93
CA TYR A 6 -0.57 -0.87 -9.05
C TYR A 6 0.33 -1.73 -8.16
N SER A 7 1.46 -1.20 -7.67
CA SER A 7 2.38 -1.91 -6.79
C SER A 7 2.13 -1.63 -5.31
N HIS A 8 1.99 -0.35 -4.93
CA HIS A 8 1.88 0.07 -3.54
C HIS A 8 1.20 1.45 -3.43
N MET A 9 -0.06 1.46 -3.01
CA MET A 9 -0.89 2.68 -2.97
C MET A 9 -0.32 3.77 -2.07
N ILE A 10 0.25 3.41 -0.90
CA ILE A 10 0.79 4.42 0.03
C ILE A 10 1.99 5.14 -0.60
N SER A 11 2.73 4.50 -1.51
CA SER A 11 3.80 5.16 -2.25
C SER A 11 3.28 6.21 -3.23
N VAL A 12 2.07 6.03 -3.78
CA VAL A 12 1.38 7.05 -4.59
C VAL A 12 0.98 8.24 -3.73
N GLU A 13 0.46 7.99 -2.53
CA GLU A 13 0.10 9.05 -1.60
C GLU A 13 1.32 9.93 -1.26
N MET A 14 2.41 9.32 -0.81
CA MET A 14 3.65 10.05 -0.47
C MET A 14 4.22 10.81 -1.66
N MET A 15 4.29 10.19 -2.85
CA MET A 15 4.79 10.88 -4.03
C MET A 15 3.85 12.00 -4.48
N GLY A 16 2.53 11.82 -4.32
CA GLY A 16 1.53 12.86 -4.57
C GLY A 16 1.74 14.08 -3.68
N ILE A 17 1.96 13.87 -2.38
CA ILE A 17 2.30 14.94 -1.43
C ILE A 17 3.56 15.70 -1.88
N VAL A 18 4.61 14.97 -2.28
CA VAL A 18 5.87 15.59 -2.75
C VAL A 18 5.68 16.38 -4.03
N ILE A 19 4.91 15.88 -5.00
CA ILE A 19 4.57 16.61 -6.23
C ILE A 19 3.81 17.89 -5.88
N ILE A 20 2.84 17.83 -4.95
CA ILE A 20 2.08 19.01 -4.51
C ILE A 20 3.01 20.03 -3.87
N ILE A 21 3.85 19.64 -2.90
CA ILE A 21 4.81 20.54 -2.23
C ILE A 21 5.75 21.17 -3.27
N TYR A 22 6.34 20.37 -4.16
CA TYR A 22 7.23 20.85 -5.22
C TYR A 22 6.53 21.85 -6.15
N THR A 23 5.28 21.58 -6.50
CA THR A 23 4.48 22.46 -7.35
C THR A 23 4.16 23.78 -6.65
N LEU A 24 3.86 23.75 -5.35
CA LEU A 24 3.58 24.96 -4.57
C LEU A 24 4.84 25.83 -4.43
N LEU A 25 6.00 25.24 -4.15
CA LEU A 25 7.27 25.96 -4.08
C LEU A 25 7.64 26.64 -5.41
N ASN A 26 7.23 26.04 -6.53
CA ASN A 26 7.55 26.51 -7.88
C ASN A 26 6.34 27.06 -8.65
N LEU A 27 5.25 27.41 -7.96
CA LEU A 27 3.95 27.67 -8.60
C LEU A 27 4.02 28.80 -9.65
N LYS A 28 4.77 29.86 -9.34
CA LYS A 28 5.00 30.98 -10.26
C LYS A 28 5.64 30.51 -11.57
N GLY A 29 6.65 29.65 -11.51
CA GLY A 29 7.32 29.09 -12.69
C GLY A 29 6.39 28.19 -13.50
N PHE A 30 5.61 27.33 -12.84
CA PHE A 30 4.63 26.47 -13.50
C PHE A 30 3.53 27.26 -14.22
N TYR A 31 3.09 28.37 -13.61
CA TYR A 31 2.08 29.25 -14.19
C TYR A 31 2.64 30.02 -15.39
N GLN A 32 3.81 30.66 -15.24
CA GLN A 32 4.45 31.46 -16.30
C GLN A 32 4.78 30.62 -17.54
N ASN A 33 5.29 29.41 -17.34
CA ASN A 33 5.65 28.50 -18.43
C ASN A 33 4.44 27.71 -18.98
N LYS A 34 3.23 27.98 -18.48
CA LYS A 34 1.99 27.25 -18.84
C LYS A 34 2.11 25.73 -18.67
N SER A 35 3.03 25.25 -17.83
CA SER A 35 3.27 23.82 -17.61
C SER A 35 2.31 23.23 -16.59
N LEU A 36 1.68 24.06 -15.75
CA LEU A 36 0.67 23.63 -14.78
C LEU A 36 -0.47 22.82 -15.43
N LYS A 37 -0.94 23.22 -16.61
CA LYS A 37 -2.00 22.48 -17.32
C LYS A 37 -1.58 21.06 -17.72
N TYR A 38 -0.31 20.85 -18.07
CA TYR A 38 0.22 19.53 -18.42
C TYR A 38 0.41 18.68 -17.18
N LEU A 39 0.81 19.28 -16.06
CA LEU A 39 0.87 18.59 -14.77
C LEU A 39 -0.52 18.11 -14.33
N ILE A 40 -1.54 18.97 -14.41
CA ILE A 40 -2.94 18.62 -14.12
C ILE A 40 -3.41 17.51 -15.06
N ALA A 41 -3.17 17.65 -16.37
CA ALA A 41 -3.55 16.63 -17.35
C ALA A 41 -2.87 15.27 -17.08
N ALA A 42 -1.58 15.27 -16.72
CA ALA A 42 -0.85 14.06 -16.34
C ALA A 42 -1.39 13.44 -15.05
N GLY A 43 -1.76 14.25 -14.06
CA GLY A 43 -2.42 13.81 -12.84
C GLY A 43 -3.77 13.15 -13.11
N LEU A 44 -4.62 13.79 -13.91
CA LEU A 44 -5.93 13.24 -14.31
C LEU A 44 -5.78 11.94 -15.10
N LEU A 45 -4.81 11.88 -16.03
CA LEU A 45 -4.51 10.65 -16.78
C LEU A 45 -4.05 9.53 -15.83
N ALA A 46 -3.20 9.85 -14.84
CA ALA A 46 -2.76 8.86 -13.85
C ALA A 46 -3.92 8.35 -12.97
N ILE A 47 -4.84 9.22 -12.55
CA ILE A 47 -6.06 8.84 -11.81
C ILE A 47 -6.95 7.95 -12.69
N GLY A 48 -7.14 8.33 -13.97
CA GLY A 48 -7.91 7.55 -14.93
C GLY A 48 -7.32 6.16 -15.17
N LEU A 49 -6.00 6.05 -15.32
CA LEU A 49 -5.29 4.76 -15.43
C LEU A 49 -5.50 3.89 -14.18
N LEU A 50 -5.60 4.50 -12.99
CA LEU A 50 -5.89 3.84 -11.72
C LEU A 50 -7.40 3.69 -11.43
N GLY A 51 -8.27 4.04 -12.37
CA GLY A 51 -9.73 4.04 -12.17
C GLY A 51 -10.30 2.69 -11.72
N CYS A 52 -9.81 1.58 -12.28
CA CYS A 52 -10.19 0.22 -11.87
C CYS A 52 -9.90 -0.05 -10.39
N TYR A 53 -8.78 0.46 -9.88
CA TYR A 53 -8.41 0.31 -8.48
C TYR A 53 -9.21 1.28 -7.59
N PHE A 54 -9.20 2.58 -7.89
CA PHE A 54 -9.84 3.58 -7.05
C PHE A 54 -11.34 3.41 -6.92
N LEU A 55 -12.02 3.06 -8.01
CA LEU A 55 -13.46 2.81 -7.96
C LEU A 55 -13.79 1.51 -7.23
N ALA A 56 -12.96 0.47 -7.36
CA ALA A 56 -13.14 -0.76 -6.60
C ALA A 56 -12.96 -0.53 -5.10
N VAL A 57 -11.87 0.12 -4.68
CA VAL A 57 -11.58 0.41 -3.27
C VAL A 57 -12.62 1.39 -2.72
N GLY A 58 -12.95 2.45 -3.46
CA GLY A 58 -13.96 3.42 -3.06
C GLY A 58 -15.33 2.79 -2.84
N GLU A 59 -15.75 1.84 -3.70
CA GLU A 59 -16.99 1.09 -3.50
C GLU A 59 -16.95 0.24 -2.22
N GLN A 60 -15.83 -0.43 -1.95
CA GLN A 60 -15.70 -1.22 -0.72
C GLN A 60 -15.78 -0.30 0.50
N MET A 61 -14.99 0.76 0.54
CA MET A 61 -14.93 1.67 1.69
C MET A 61 -16.23 2.45 1.91
N ALA A 62 -17.01 2.71 0.86
CA ALA A 62 -18.33 3.33 0.97
C ALA A 62 -19.41 2.37 1.53
N THR A 63 -19.19 1.06 1.49
CA THR A 63 -20.19 0.06 1.90
C THR A 63 -19.83 -0.73 3.14
N THR A 64 -18.55 -0.76 3.52
CA THR A 64 -18.04 -1.55 4.64
C THR A 64 -17.01 -0.73 5.42
N THR A 65 -17.14 -0.73 6.74
CA THR A 65 -16.10 -0.17 7.63
C THR A 65 -14.99 -1.19 7.79
N PHE A 66 -13.78 -0.82 7.37
CA PHE A 66 -12.58 -1.64 7.47
C PHE A 66 -11.73 -1.26 8.68
N GLN A 67 -10.84 -2.17 9.09
CA GLN A 67 -9.93 -1.93 10.22
C GLN A 67 -9.04 -0.71 10.02
N VAL A 68 -8.61 -0.40 8.78
CA VAL A 68 -7.82 0.80 8.46
C VAL A 68 -8.49 2.10 8.94
N THR A 69 -9.82 2.12 9.00
CA THR A 69 -10.61 3.27 9.47
C THR A 69 -11.00 3.13 10.94
N ALA A 70 -11.40 1.93 11.38
CA ALA A 70 -11.93 1.72 12.73
C ALA A 70 -10.86 1.55 13.79
N GLN A 71 -9.73 0.94 13.43
CA GLN A 71 -8.63 0.55 14.32
C GLN A 71 -7.30 0.67 13.55
N PRO A 72 -6.79 1.91 13.35
CA PRO A 72 -5.55 2.11 12.63
C PRO A 72 -4.42 1.27 13.22
N LEU A 73 -3.66 0.58 12.36
CA LEU A 73 -2.55 -0.29 12.76
C LEU A 73 -1.46 0.47 13.53
N ALA A 74 -1.26 1.73 13.17
CA ALA A 74 -0.32 2.63 13.79
C ALA A 74 -0.83 4.07 13.70
N PHE A 75 -0.56 4.85 14.73
CA PHE A 75 -0.61 6.30 14.66
C PHE A 75 0.75 6.84 14.21
N LEU A 76 0.74 7.93 13.44
CA LEU A 76 1.96 8.56 12.93
C LEU A 76 2.85 9.02 14.06
N SER A 77 2.27 9.64 15.09
CA SER A 77 2.99 10.13 16.26
C SER A 77 3.82 9.04 16.94
N ASP A 78 3.25 7.84 17.13
CA ASP A 78 3.87 6.67 17.75
C ASP A 78 5.01 6.05 16.92
N ARG A 79 5.12 6.41 15.64
CA ARG A 79 6.08 5.83 14.68
C ARG A 79 7.16 6.81 14.23
N THR A 80 7.23 7.98 14.85
CA THR A 80 8.35 8.90 14.69
C THR A 80 9.61 8.38 15.37
N LEU A 81 10.77 8.88 14.95
CA LEU A 81 12.05 8.56 15.59
C LEU A 81 12.80 9.81 16.02
N PRO A 82 13.32 9.87 17.25
CA PRO A 82 14.18 10.97 17.68
C PRO A 82 15.36 11.16 16.73
N PHE A 83 15.73 12.43 16.49
CA PHE A 83 16.85 12.77 15.61
C PHE A 83 18.14 12.01 15.97
N LYS A 84 18.46 11.96 17.28
CA LYS A 84 19.62 11.25 17.81
C LYS A 84 19.62 9.77 17.37
N ASP A 85 18.48 9.11 17.45
CA ASP A 85 18.36 7.69 17.14
C ASP A 85 18.54 7.46 15.64
N ILE A 86 17.98 8.31 14.78
CA ILE A 86 18.20 8.24 13.31
C ILE A 86 19.69 8.35 12.99
N VAL A 87 20.40 9.30 13.62
CA VAL A 87 21.85 9.51 13.42
C VAL A 87 22.65 8.29 13.91
N VAL A 88 22.44 7.85 15.15
CA VAL A 88 23.16 6.72 15.74
C VAL A 88 22.91 5.43 14.95
N ASN A 89 21.65 5.15 14.62
CA ASN A 89 21.28 4.00 13.80
C ASN A 89 21.95 4.05 12.43
N SER A 90 22.12 5.25 11.86
CA SER A 90 22.77 5.44 10.56
C SER A 90 24.28 5.30 10.58
N LEU A 91 24.94 5.72 11.65
CA LEU A 91 26.38 5.53 11.84
C LEU A 91 26.75 4.07 12.13
N THR A 92 25.89 3.36 12.87
CA THR A 92 26.11 1.96 13.27
C THR A 92 25.61 0.95 12.25
N ASN A 93 25.01 1.42 11.15
CA ASN A 93 24.28 0.59 10.20
C ASN A 93 23.30 -0.38 10.88
N ALA A 94 22.52 0.14 11.82
CA ALA A 94 21.54 -0.65 12.57
C ALA A 94 20.55 -1.34 11.62
N VAL A 95 20.18 -2.57 11.96
CA VAL A 95 19.24 -3.38 11.17
C VAL A 95 17.86 -2.76 11.26
N PHE A 96 17.17 -2.71 10.12
CA PHE A 96 15.85 -2.13 10.04
C PHE A 96 14.83 -2.91 10.87
N HIS A 97 14.17 -2.21 11.80
CA HIS A 97 12.93 -2.63 12.46
C HIS A 97 11.95 -1.45 12.53
N ALA A 98 10.70 -1.72 12.90
CA ALA A 98 9.64 -0.71 13.00
C ALA A 98 10.02 0.50 13.89
N ASN A 99 10.92 0.29 14.86
CA ASN A 99 11.42 1.33 15.77
C ASN A 99 12.93 1.59 15.62
N THR A 100 13.61 0.95 14.65
CA THR A 100 15.03 1.18 14.36
C THR A 100 15.19 1.43 12.86
N VAL A 101 15.22 2.70 12.49
CA VAL A 101 15.40 3.10 11.09
C VAL A 101 16.74 3.78 10.92
N ASN A 102 17.34 3.48 9.78
CA ASN A 102 18.68 3.84 9.39
C ASN A 102 18.64 4.23 7.89
N VAL A 103 19.23 5.38 7.54
CA VAL A 103 19.37 5.84 6.14
C VAL A 103 20.74 5.52 5.52
N GLY A 104 21.67 5.05 6.34
CA GLY A 104 23.06 4.77 6.02
C GLY A 104 23.94 6.00 6.18
N ILE A 105 25.21 5.78 6.48
CA ILE A 105 26.20 6.85 6.63
C ILE A 105 26.29 7.74 5.38
N THR A 106 26.16 7.17 4.19
CA THR A 106 26.25 7.93 2.93
C THR A 106 25.12 8.94 2.78
N ILE A 107 23.88 8.55 3.07
CA ILE A 107 22.73 9.46 2.98
C ILE A 107 22.76 10.47 4.12
N LEU A 108 23.21 10.07 5.30
CA LEU A 108 23.40 10.99 6.43
C LEU A 108 24.42 12.09 6.09
N LEU A 109 25.58 11.74 5.52
CA LEU A 109 26.57 12.72 5.06
C LEU A 109 26.01 13.59 3.92
N GLY A 110 25.27 12.98 2.99
CA GLY A 110 24.58 13.69 1.91
C GLY A 110 23.55 14.71 2.41
N LEU A 111 22.83 14.42 3.50
CA LEU A 111 21.95 15.38 4.17
C LEU A 111 22.74 16.56 4.77
N GLY A 112 23.92 16.30 5.35
CA GLY A 112 24.82 17.36 5.80
C GLY A 112 25.27 18.26 4.65
N ILE A 113 25.63 17.67 3.51
CA ILE A 113 25.95 18.42 2.28
C ILE A 113 24.73 19.22 1.81
N ALA A 114 23.54 18.64 1.83
CA ALA A 114 22.30 19.31 1.45
C ALA A 114 22.04 20.55 2.33
N CYS A 115 22.29 20.49 3.64
CA CYS A 115 22.22 21.68 4.52
C CYS A 115 23.18 22.80 4.08
N GLY A 116 24.43 22.46 3.72
CA GLY A 116 25.39 23.43 3.18
C GLY A 116 24.92 24.01 1.84
N LEU A 117 24.51 23.15 0.90
CA LEU A 117 24.01 23.56 -0.41
C LEU A 117 22.74 24.41 -0.32
N PHE A 118 21.87 24.19 0.67
CA PHE A 118 20.70 25.03 0.89
C PHE A 118 21.07 26.51 1.06
N TYR A 119 22.16 26.78 1.78
CA TYR A 119 22.66 28.11 2.03
C TYR A 119 23.40 28.68 0.80
N TYR A 120 24.32 27.90 0.23
CA TYR A 120 25.25 28.39 -0.80
C TYR A 120 24.73 28.25 -2.25
N SER A 121 24.03 27.18 -2.58
CA SER A 121 23.48 26.95 -3.92
C SER A 121 22.11 27.61 -4.04
N LYS A 122 21.90 28.34 -5.15
CA LYS A 122 20.56 28.84 -5.52
C LYS A 122 19.79 27.84 -6.38
N ASN A 123 20.48 26.87 -6.96
CA ASN A 123 19.87 25.80 -7.74
C ASN A 123 19.38 24.70 -6.80
N ASP A 124 18.25 24.06 -7.12
CA ASP A 124 17.67 22.93 -6.39
C ASP A 124 17.29 23.17 -4.90
N ARG A 125 17.19 24.44 -4.47
CA ARG A 125 16.77 24.80 -3.11
C ARG A 125 15.40 24.23 -2.74
N ASP A 126 14.52 24.08 -3.72
CA ASP A 126 13.21 23.44 -3.61
C ASP A 126 13.34 21.95 -3.24
N LEU A 127 14.16 21.19 -3.97
CA LEU A 127 14.41 19.77 -3.70
C LEU A 127 15.11 19.58 -2.35
N ILE A 128 16.11 20.40 -2.05
CA ILE A 128 16.80 20.38 -0.75
C ILE A 128 15.81 20.68 0.38
N GLY A 129 14.98 21.72 0.22
CA GLY A 129 13.95 22.08 1.19
C GLY A 129 12.95 20.95 1.43
N ILE A 130 12.54 20.24 0.38
CA ILE A 130 11.70 19.04 0.49
C ILE A 130 12.40 17.94 1.26
N ALA A 131 13.66 17.61 0.93
CA ALA A 131 14.39 16.55 1.62
C ALA A 131 14.57 16.85 3.12
N LEU A 132 14.97 18.08 3.46
CA LEU A 132 15.14 18.52 4.85
C LEU A 132 13.79 18.57 5.59
N GLY A 133 12.73 19.08 4.95
CA GLY A 133 11.39 19.12 5.51
C GLY A 133 10.83 17.72 5.78
N LEU A 134 10.98 16.79 4.84
CA LEU A 134 10.60 15.39 5.01
C LEU A 134 11.42 14.69 6.11
N PHE A 135 12.71 15.03 6.24
CA PHE A 135 13.55 14.51 7.30
C PHE A 135 13.04 14.98 8.67
N ILE A 136 12.70 16.26 8.83
CA ILE A 136 12.04 16.79 10.04
C ILE A 136 10.70 16.08 10.28
N ALA A 137 9.93 15.86 9.21
CA ALA A 137 8.66 15.15 9.25
C ALA A 137 8.79 13.69 9.71
N ALA A 138 9.97 13.06 9.62
CA ALA A 138 10.21 11.73 10.17
C ALA A 138 10.45 11.72 11.71
N THR A 139 10.58 12.89 12.33
CA THR A 139 10.92 13.05 13.76
C THR A 139 9.73 13.55 14.60
N PRO A 140 9.81 13.45 15.94
CA PRO A 140 8.81 14.04 16.85
C PRO A 140 8.67 15.57 16.76
N ILE A 141 9.54 16.27 16.03
CA ILE A 141 9.45 17.72 15.83
C ILE A 141 8.16 18.08 15.07
N MET A 142 7.74 17.22 14.13
CA MET A 142 6.48 17.39 13.43
C MET A 142 5.31 16.96 14.35
N PRO A 143 4.30 17.81 14.58
CA PRO A 143 3.22 17.54 15.52
C PRO A 143 2.18 16.56 14.93
N TRP A 144 2.59 15.33 14.64
CA TRP A 144 1.74 14.31 14.03
C TRP A 144 0.51 13.93 14.85
N HIS A 145 0.55 14.15 16.17
CA HIS A 145 -0.60 13.93 17.05
C HIS A 145 -1.83 14.75 16.62
N LEU A 146 -1.64 15.90 15.96
CA LEU A 146 -2.73 16.71 15.40
C LEU A 146 -3.39 16.06 14.17
N LEU A 147 -2.69 15.11 13.53
CA LEU A 147 -3.06 14.49 12.26
C LEU A 147 -3.40 12.99 12.38
N ASP A 148 -3.20 12.37 13.54
CA ASP A 148 -3.42 10.94 13.79
C ASP A 148 -4.85 10.46 13.48
N HIS A 149 -5.84 11.35 13.59
CA HIS A 149 -7.25 11.06 13.29
C HIS A 149 -7.72 11.63 11.95
N THR A 150 -6.78 11.99 11.07
CA THR A 150 -7.07 12.50 9.73
C THR A 150 -6.69 11.49 8.66
N ILE A 151 -7.05 11.76 7.40
CA ILE A 151 -6.62 10.93 6.27
C ILE A 151 -5.10 10.82 6.16
N ILE A 152 -4.33 11.77 6.70
CA ILE A 152 -2.86 11.74 6.65
C ILE A 152 -2.28 10.54 7.42
N ASN A 153 -3.02 10.00 8.40
CA ASN A 153 -2.57 8.83 9.16
C ASN A 153 -2.43 7.55 8.30
N THR A 154 -2.93 7.53 7.07
CA THR A 154 -2.68 6.43 6.10
C THR A 154 -1.21 6.30 5.71
N ILE A 155 -0.40 7.34 5.92
CA ILE A 155 1.06 7.26 5.79
C ILE A 155 1.64 6.24 6.78
N GLN A 156 1.04 6.08 7.97
CA GLN A 156 1.35 5.15 9.08
C GLN A 156 2.74 5.26 9.70
N PHE A 157 3.76 5.44 8.86
CA PHE A 157 5.16 5.25 9.18
C PHE A 157 5.96 6.39 8.55
N PRO A 158 6.30 7.44 9.32
CA PRO A 158 7.07 8.60 8.82
C PRO A 158 8.42 8.22 8.21
N TRP A 159 9.03 7.12 8.65
CA TRP A 159 10.26 6.60 8.06
C TRP A 159 10.16 6.26 6.57
N ARG A 160 8.97 6.09 6.00
CA ARG A 160 8.79 5.88 4.57
C ARG A 160 9.27 7.08 3.74
N PHE A 161 9.30 8.29 4.33
CA PHE A 161 9.87 9.47 3.68
C PHE A 161 11.37 9.32 3.35
N PHE A 162 12.10 8.46 4.06
CA PHE A 162 13.51 8.21 3.78
C PHE A 162 13.76 7.66 2.37
N ALA A 163 12.81 6.97 1.75
CA ALA A 163 12.95 6.56 0.36
C ALA A 163 13.06 7.77 -0.59
N ILE A 164 12.26 8.80 -0.35
CA ILE A 164 12.24 10.04 -1.14
C ILE A 164 13.47 10.90 -0.81
N ILE A 165 13.80 11.03 0.48
CA ILE A 165 14.99 11.75 0.95
C ILE A 165 16.24 11.15 0.31
N THR A 166 16.39 9.82 0.34
CA THR A 166 17.49 9.10 -0.29
C THR A 166 17.57 9.42 -1.79
N ALA A 167 16.45 9.39 -2.52
CA ALA A 167 16.45 9.71 -3.95
C ALA A 167 16.92 11.14 -4.24
N ILE A 168 16.43 12.12 -3.48
CA ILE A 168 16.82 13.54 -3.64
C ILE A 168 18.31 13.72 -3.27
N VAL A 169 18.74 13.19 -2.13
CA VAL A 169 20.11 13.33 -1.66
C VAL A 169 21.10 12.62 -2.61
N SER A 170 20.76 11.43 -3.11
CA SER A 170 21.56 10.75 -4.12
C SER A 170 21.69 11.57 -5.40
N TYR A 171 20.62 12.23 -5.85
CA TYR A 171 20.68 13.16 -6.98
C TYR A 171 21.64 14.32 -6.71
N LEU A 172 21.56 14.96 -5.53
CA LEU A 172 22.41 16.09 -5.16
C LEU A 172 23.90 15.71 -5.10
N VAL A 173 24.20 14.54 -4.52
CA VAL A 173 25.58 14.01 -4.47
C VAL A 173 26.08 13.70 -5.88
N ALA A 174 25.24 13.10 -6.73
CA ALA A 174 25.61 12.75 -8.10
C ALA A 174 25.80 13.97 -9.02
N LYS A 175 25.04 15.06 -8.78
CA LYS A 175 25.22 16.35 -9.46
C LYS A 175 26.60 16.97 -9.17
N ASP A 176 27.17 16.63 -8.02
CA ASP A 176 28.55 16.93 -7.64
C ASP A 176 28.90 18.44 -7.65
N GLU A 177 27.98 19.29 -7.18
CA GLU A 177 28.22 20.74 -7.05
C GLU A 177 29.41 21.06 -6.13
N CYS A 178 29.66 20.19 -5.14
CA CYS A 178 30.80 20.29 -4.23
C CYS A 178 32.09 19.67 -4.79
N HIS A 179 32.09 19.12 -6.00
CA HIS A 179 33.24 18.47 -6.65
C HIS A 179 33.86 17.32 -5.83
N LEU A 180 33.03 16.62 -5.05
CA LEU A 180 33.38 15.44 -4.28
C LEU A 180 33.75 14.27 -5.20
N LEU A 181 33.00 14.04 -6.27
CA LEU A 181 33.23 12.92 -7.18
C LEU A 181 34.41 13.17 -8.13
N LYS A 182 34.72 14.45 -8.42
CA LYS A 182 35.93 14.82 -9.18
C LYS A 182 37.22 14.54 -8.41
N ASN A 183 37.20 14.62 -7.08
CA ASN A 183 38.35 14.27 -6.26
C ASN A 183 38.42 12.74 -6.08
N LYS A 184 39.43 12.11 -6.68
CA LYS A 184 39.60 10.65 -6.63
C LYS A 184 39.58 10.06 -5.21
N TYR A 185 40.11 10.78 -4.22
CA TYR A 185 40.14 10.28 -2.84
C TYR A 185 38.74 10.25 -2.22
N TYR A 186 37.95 11.31 -2.41
CA TYR A 186 36.58 11.36 -1.93
C TYR A 186 35.67 10.38 -2.70
N PHE A 187 35.90 10.23 -4.00
CA PHE A 187 35.22 9.22 -4.80
C PHE A 187 35.48 7.79 -4.26
N TYR A 188 36.74 7.41 -4.06
CA TYR A 188 37.08 6.10 -3.49
C TYR A 188 36.57 5.92 -2.06
N LEU A 189 36.62 6.98 -1.23
CA LEU A 189 36.04 6.96 0.11
C LEU A 189 34.53 6.70 0.06
N LEU A 190 33.80 7.34 -0.85
CA LEU A 190 32.36 7.13 -1.01
C LEU A 190 32.04 5.69 -1.42
N ILE A 191 32.80 5.13 -2.38
CA ILE A 191 32.66 3.72 -2.78
C ILE A 191 32.96 2.79 -1.61
N LEU A 192 34.02 3.07 -0.83
CA LEU A 192 34.38 2.28 0.33
C LEU A 192 33.27 2.32 1.40
N LEU A 193 32.72 3.50 1.72
CA LEU A 193 31.64 3.66 2.68
C LEU A 193 30.38 2.91 2.24
N LEU A 194 30.03 2.97 0.94
CA LEU A 194 28.91 2.22 0.38
C LEU A 194 29.16 0.71 0.45
N GLY A 195 30.32 0.24 0.02
CA GLY A 195 30.67 -1.18 0.01
C GLY A 195 30.72 -1.76 1.43
N ALA A 196 31.50 -1.14 2.33
CA ALA A 196 31.61 -1.56 3.72
C ALA A 196 30.27 -1.47 4.44
N GLY A 197 29.50 -0.38 4.25
CA GLY A 197 28.18 -0.22 4.83
C GLY A 197 27.21 -1.33 4.42
N ASN A 198 27.20 -1.70 3.13
CA ASN A 198 26.36 -2.81 2.64
C ASN A 198 26.78 -4.16 3.22
N VAL A 199 28.09 -4.45 3.33
CA VAL A 199 28.59 -5.69 3.92
C VAL A 199 28.22 -5.77 5.41
N ILE A 200 28.44 -4.69 6.17
CA ILE A 200 28.09 -4.61 7.60
C ILE A 200 26.59 -4.79 7.78
N TYR A 201 25.77 -4.04 7.04
CA TYR A 201 24.32 -4.12 7.14
C TYR A 201 23.79 -5.51 6.80
N SER A 202 24.29 -6.13 5.72
CA SER A 202 23.90 -7.48 5.31
C SER A 202 24.27 -8.52 6.36
N THR A 203 25.49 -8.45 6.90
CA THR A 203 25.97 -9.34 7.95
C THR A 203 25.12 -9.21 9.22
N ASN A 204 24.90 -7.98 9.69
CA ASN A 204 24.08 -7.71 10.86
C ASN A 204 22.62 -8.15 10.65
N SER A 205 22.08 -7.95 9.45
CA SER A 205 20.72 -8.37 9.10
C SER A 205 20.57 -9.89 9.17
N ILE A 206 21.52 -10.63 8.62
CA ILE A 206 21.54 -12.10 8.68
C ILE A 206 21.64 -12.59 10.13
N GLN A 207 22.55 -12.00 10.92
CA GLN A 207 22.76 -12.41 12.31
C GLN A 207 21.54 -12.11 13.19
N SER A 208 21.01 -10.88 13.13
CA SER A 208 19.86 -10.44 13.93
C SER A 208 18.54 -11.10 13.52
N GLN A 209 18.38 -11.47 12.25
CA GLN A 209 17.16 -12.11 11.72
C GLN A 209 17.35 -13.60 11.45
N SER A 210 18.31 -14.25 12.08
CA SER A 210 18.57 -15.69 11.91
C SER A 210 17.32 -16.57 12.18
N TRP A 211 16.46 -16.14 13.10
CA TRP A 211 15.17 -16.78 13.38
C TRP A 211 14.18 -16.75 12.20
N ARG A 212 14.40 -15.91 11.17
CA ARG A 212 13.59 -15.83 9.95
C ARG A 212 14.02 -16.82 8.86
N PHE A 213 15.15 -17.52 9.02
CA PHE A 213 15.52 -18.58 8.08
C PHE A 213 14.41 -19.64 8.03
N ARG A 214 14.01 -20.00 6.81
CA ARG A 214 12.99 -21.02 6.53
C ARG A 214 13.54 -21.95 5.46
N THR A 215 13.33 -23.24 5.64
CA THR A 215 13.63 -24.22 4.59
C THR A 215 12.66 -24.05 3.42
N ASN A 216 13.06 -24.46 2.21
CA ASN A 216 12.18 -24.44 1.04
C ASN A 216 10.88 -25.23 1.28
N ALA A 217 10.93 -26.34 2.03
CA ALA A 217 9.75 -27.12 2.39
C ALA A 217 8.76 -26.32 3.27
N ALA A 218 9.26 -25.59 4.27
CA ALA A 218 8.42 -24.73 5.11
C ALA A 218 7.89 -23.51 4.33
N TYR A 219 8.69 -22.96 3.40
CA TYR A 219 8.28 -21.85 2.54
C TYR A 219 7.17 -22.24 1.56
N ASN A 220 7.26 -23.45 0.98
CA ASN A 220 6.30 -23.97 0.01
C ASN A 220 5.00 -24.50 0.64
N THR A 221 4.87 -24.45 1.97
CA THR A 221 3.65 -24.86 2.70
C THR A 221 3.08 -23.69 3.52
N PRO A 222 2.80 -22.52 2.90
CA PRO A 222 2.30 -21.37 3.64
C PRO A 222 0.92 -21.67 4.22
N ASN A 223 0.63 -21.08 5.39
CA ASN A 223 -0.73 -21.13 5.91
C ASN A 223 -1.65 -20.32 4.96
N PRO A 224 -2.70 -20.94 4.37
CA PRO A 224 -3.54 -20.28 3.37
C PRO A 224 -4.32 -19.07 3.93
N TYR A 225 -4.43 -18.95 5.26
CA TYR A 225 -5.07 -17.82 5.93
C TYR A 225 -4.07 -16.76 6.39
N TYR A 226 -2.77 -16.93 6.13
CA TYR A 226 -1.77 -15.94 6.50
C TYR A 226 -1.72 -14.83 5.45
N ILE A 227 -2.24 -13.65 5.78
CA ILE A 227 -2.30 -12.47 4.90
C ILE A 227 -1.27 -11.38 5.27
N GLY A 228 -0.26 -11.74 6.07
CA GLY A 228 0.83 -10.83 6.45
C GLY A 228 0.37 -9.70 7.38
N ALA A 229 0.84 -8.48 7.18
CA ALA A 229 0.44 -7.29 7.94
C ALA A 229 -0.80 -6.57 7.37
N GLY A 230 -1.39 -7.09 6.28
CA GLY A 230 -2.50 -6.45 5.54
C GLY A 230 -3.88 -6.62 6.17
N HIS A 231 -3.99 -6.68 7.51
CA HIS A 231 -5.28 -6.88 8.20
C HIS A 231 -6.18 -5.63 8.13
N GLU A 232 -5.59 -4.51 7.76
CA GLU A 232 -6.20 -3.19 7.67
C GLU A 232 -7.42 -3.18 6.72
N TYR A 233 -7.42 -4.02 5.70
CA TYR A 233 -8.53 -4.14 4.74
C TYR A 233 -9.50 -5.28 5.08
N LEU A 234 -9.41 -5.85 6.29
CA LEU A 234 -10.46 -6.72 6.81
C LEU A 234 -11.64 -5.88 7.32
N PRO A 235 -12.89 -6.36 7.18
CA PRO A 235 -14.03 -5.75 7.86
C PRO A 235 -13.74 -5.57 9.34
N ALA A 236 -14.21 -4.46 9.92
CA ALA A 236 -13.90 -4.09 11.31
C ALA A 236 -14.29 -5.18 12.34
N GLN A 237 -15.27 -6.03 12.01
CA GLN A 237 -15.77 -7.11 12.87
C GLN A 237 -14.97 -8.42 12.74
N THR A 238 -14.02 -8.50 11.79
CA THR A 238 -13.25 -9.71 11.53
C THR A 238 -12.11 -9.87 12.53
N ASP A 239 -12.17 -10.93 13.33
CA ASP A 239 -11.06 -11.38 14.16
C ASP A 239 -10.08 -12.24 13.33
N TYR A 240 -8.99 -11.61 12.88
CA TYR A 240 -7.97 -12.28 12.09
C TYR A 240 -7.27 -13.41 12.85
N GLN A 241 -6.99 -13.24 14.15
CA GLN A 241 -6.30 -14.26 14.95
C GLN A 241 -7.15 -15.52 15.07
N LYS A 242 -8.46 -15.36 15.19
CA LYS A 242 -9.39 -16.49 15.16
C LYS A 242 -9.39 -17.20 13.82
N ILE A 243 -9.38 -16.47 12.70
CA ILE A 243 -9.30 -17.08 11.36
C ILE A 243 -8.00 -17.85 11.19
N LEU A 244 -6.86 -17.23 11.57
CA LEU A 244 -5.52 -17.81 11.40
C LEU A 244 -5.33 -19.10 12.22
N ARG A 245 -5.87 -19.15 13.45
CA ARG A 245 -5.81 -20.33 14.33
C ARG A 245 -6.66 -21.50 13.81
N HIS A 246 -7.82 -21.20 13.23
CA HIS A 246 -8.76 -22.21 12.74
C HIS A 246 -8.53 -22.50 11.26
N LYS A 247 -7.52 -23.34 10.99
CA LYS A 247 -7.06 -23.71 9.63
C LYS A 247 -8.10 -24.43 8.76
N LYS A 248 -9.20 -24.90 9.33
CA LYS A 248 -10.32 -25.54 8.63
C LYS A 248 -11.60 -24.76 8.89
N GLN A 249 -11.80 -23.68 8.15
CA GLN A 249 -13.05 -22.95 8.19
C GLN A 249 -14.12 -23.75 7.44
N VAL A 250 -15.21 -24.10 8.12
CA VAL A 250 -16.33 -24.86 7.55
C VAL A 250 -17.56 -23.97 7.45
N VAL A 251 -18.50 -24.37 6.58
CA VAL A 251 -19.82 -23.73 6.51
C VAL A 251 -20.51 -23.86 7.87
N LYS A 252 -20.94 -22.73 8.45
CA LYS A 252 -21.66 -22.72 9.72
C LYS A 252 -23.15 -22.49 9.48
N TYR A 253 -23.95 -23.27 10.18
CA TYR A 253 -25.40 -23.24 10.08
C TYR A 253 -26.02 -23.79 11.37
N GLN A 254 -27.33 -23.64 11.53
CA GLN A 254 -28.09 -24.17 12.66
C GLN A 254 -28.71 -25.51 12.25
N PRO A 255 -28.22 -26.68 12.75
CA PRO A 255 -28.66 -27.99 12.26
C PRO A 255 -30.14 -28.27 12.45
N HIS A 256 -30.77 -27.65 13.47
CA HIS A 256 -32.21 -27.75 13.71
C HIS A 256 -33.07 -26.96 12.71
N LYS A 257 -32.49 -26.05 11.91
CA LYS A 257 -33.20 -25.26 10.90
C LYS A 257 -32.87 -25.67 9.46
N ILE A 258 -31.69 -26.20 9.22
CA ILE A 258 -31.23 -26.52 7.87
C ILE A 258 -30.22 -27.67 7.87
N LYS A 259 -30.38 -28.58 6.91
CA LYS A 259 -29.43 -29.65 6.61
C LYS A 259 -28.57 -29.23 5.42
N ILE A 260 -27.25 -29.36 5.55
CA ILE A 260 -26.27 -29.08 4.48
C ILE A 260 -25.54 -30.37 4.11
N THR A 261 -25.42 -30.65 2.82
CA THR A 261 -24.77 -31.84 2.26
C THR A 261 -23.92 -31.49 1.04
N ASN A 262 -23.07 -32.42 0.59
CA ASN A 262 -22.29 -32.29 -0.65
C ASN A 262 -21.44 -31.00 -0.71
N VAL A 263 -20.82 -30.62 0.41
CA VAL A 263 -19.98 -29.42 0.47
C VAL A 263 -18.73 -29.62 -0.39
N ARG A 264 -18.55 -28.74 -1.37
CA ARG A 264 -17.39 -28.67 -2.25
C ARG A 264 -16.84 -27.25 -2.22
N HIS A 265 -15.52 -27.11 -2.25
CA HIS A 265 -14.90 -25.80 -2.33
C HIS A 265 -13.70 -25.85 -3.27
N THR A 266 -13.52 -24.78 -4.02
CA THR A 266 -12.34 -24.51 -4.84
C THR A 266 -11.88 -23.09 -4.54
N TRP A 267 -10.79 -22.64 -5.17
CA TRP A 267 -10.36 -21.25 -5.05
C TRP A 267 -11.50 -20.29 -5.42
N GLY A 268 -11.91 -19.43 -4.49
CA GLY A 268 -12.92 -18.39 -4.71
C GLY A 268 -14.37 -18.89 -4.91
N ARG A 269 -14.65 -20.19 -4.69
CA ARG A 269 -16.01 -20.74 -4.84
C ARG A 269 -16.33 -21.78 -3.76
N TYR A 270 -17.53 -21.67 -3.16
CA TYR A 270 -18.11 -22.68 -2.28
C TYR A 270 -19.43 -23.18 -2.85
N GLN A 271 -19.66 -24.49 -2.78
CA GLN A 271 -20.85 -25.15 -3.26
C GLN A 271 -21.38 -26.12 -2.22
N PHE A 272 -22.69 -26.15 -2.02
CA PHE A 272 -23.33 -27.12 -1.13
C PHE A 272 -24.81 -27.27 -1.47
N ASP A 273 -25.35 -28.45 -1.17
CA ASP A 273 -26.77 -28.72 -1.25
C ASP A 273 -27.40 -28.44 0.12
N PHE A 274 -28.63 -27.91 0.14
CA PHE A 274 -29.34 -27.60 1.38
C PHE A 274 -30.80 -28.03 1.35
N ARG A 275 -31.34 -28.27 2.54
CA ARG A 275 -32.77 -28.44 2.81
C ARG A 275 -33.15 -27.78 4.13
N THR A 276 -34.04 -26.79 4.10
CA THR A 276 -34.59 -26.21 5.32
C THR A 276 -35.55 -27.19 6.00
N LEU A 277 -35.46 -27.27 7.32
CA LEU A 277 -36.28 -28.13 8.17
C LEU A 277 -37.49 -27.39 8.76
N THR A 278 -37.52 -26.07 8.58
CA THR A 278 -38.56 -25.16 9.05
C THR A 278 -39.05 -24.28 7.89
N ASP A 279 -40.27 -23.75 7.97
CA ASP A 279 -40.80 -22.80 6.96
C ASP A 279 -40.14 -21.42 7.00
N GLN A 280 -39.34 -21.16 8.02
CA GLN A 280 -38.56 -19.94 8.18
C GLN A 280 -37.24 -19.99 7.40
N LYS A 281 -36.74 -18.82 7.01
CA LYS A 281 -35.41 -18.70 6.41
C LYS A 281 -34.34 -19.11 7.43
N ALA A 282 -33.41 -19.96 7.01
CA ALA A 282 -32.25 -20.35 7.78
C ALA A 282 -31.00 -19.65 7.26
N VAL A 283 -30.15 -19.15 8.16
CA VAL A 283 -28.91 -18.46 7.80
C VAL A 283 -27.77 -19.47 7.72
N VAL A 284 -26.99 -19.38 6.64
CA VAL A 284 -25.77 -20.15 6.42
C VAL A 284 -24.61 -19.18 6.24
N GLU A 285 -23.59 -19.30 7.08
CA GLU A 285 -22.33 -18.55 7.00
C GLU A 285 -21.29 -19.39 6.23
N VAL A 286 -20.75 -18.81 5.16
CA VAL A 286 -19.69 -19.39 4.33
C VAL A 286 -18.36 -18.77 4.76
N PRO A 287 -17.26 -19.53 4.77
CA PRO A 287 -15.96 -19.06 5.26
C PRO A 287 -15.22 -18.11 4.29
N PHE A 288 -15.94 -17.12 3.76
CA PHE A 288 -15.39 -15.99 3.03
C PHE A 288 -15.49 -14.74 3.88
N ILE A 289 -14.38 -14.02 4.02
CA ILE A 289 -14.39 -12.66 4.57
C ILE A 289 -15.23 -11.79 3.63
N TYR A 290 -16.16 -11.02 4.20
CA TYR A 290 -17.12 -10.27 3.41
C TYR A 290 -16.45 -9.11 2.67
N TYR A 291 -16.73 -9.04 1.37
CA TYR A 291 -16.51 -7.88 0.51
C TYR A 291 -17.73 -7.72 -0.37
N LYS A 292 -18.09 -6.48 -0.72
CA LYS A 292 -19.19 -6.24 -1.66
C LYS A 292 -18.86 -6.88 -3.01
N GLY A 293 -19.79 -7.68 -3.53
CA GLY A 293 -19.63 -8.44 -4.79
C GLY A 293 -19.83 -9.95 -4.63
N TYR A 294 -19.80 -10.49 -3.41
CA TYR A 294 -20.21 -11.88 -3.19
C TYR A 294 -21.69 -12.08 -3.52
N VAL A 295 -21.98 -13.16 -4.25
CA VAL A 295 -23.33 -13.60 -4.59
C VAL A 295 -23.51 -15.07 -4.25
N ALA A 296 -24.73 -15.46 -3.87
CA ALA A 296 -25.14 -16.85 -3.82
C ALA A 296 -26.08 -17.14 -4.99
N GLU A 297 -25.79 -18.19 -5.75
CA GLU A 297 -26.62 -18.62 -6.87
C GLU A 297 -27.33 -19.92 -6.52
N LEU A 298 -28.67 -19.87 -6.48
CA LEU A 298 -29.56 -20.98 -6.24
C LEU A 298 -29.85 -21.70 -7.57
N ASN A 299 -29.51 -22.98 -7.63
CA ASN A 299 -29.72 -23.86 -8.78
C ASN A 299 -29.24 -23.26 -10.12
N HIS A 300 -28.17 -22.45 -10.11
CA HIS A 300 -27.61 -21.80 -11.31
C HIS A 300 -28.49 -20.77 -12.03
N HIS A 301 -29.63 -20.37 -11.44
CA HIS A 301 -30.59 -19.48 -12.11
C HIS A 301 -30.93 -18.24 -11.27
N GLN A 302 -31.16 -18.41 -9.98
CA GLN A 302 -31.61 -17.32 -9.11
C GLN A 302 -30.48 -16.81 -8.24
N ARG A 303 -30.29 -15.49 -8.21
CA ARG A 303 -29.31 -14.85 -7.34
C ARG A 303 -29.94 -14.42 -6.03
N LEU A 304 -29.25 -14.76 -4.95
CA LEU A 304 -29.58 -14.37 -3.59
C LEU A 304 -28.54 -13.36 -3.09
N PRO A 305 -28.98 -12.28 -2.41
CA PRO A 305 -28.07 -11.31 -1.84
C PRO A 305 -27.28 -11.94 -0.69
N MET A 306 -25.97 -11.75 -0.71
CA MET A 306 -25.10 -12.06 0.42
C MET A 306 -25.05 -10.87 1.37
N GLN A 307 -24.86 -11.16 2.66
CA GLN A 307 -24.71 -10.13 3.69
C GLN A 307 -23.48 -10.41 4.54
N MET A 308 -22.97 -9.38 5.21
CA MET A 308 -21.94 -9.55 6.22
C MET A 308 -22.57 -10.02 7.52
N ASN A 309 -21.98 -11.04 8.15
CA ASN A 309 -22.26 -11.34 9.55
C ASN A 309 -21.61 -10.24 10.43
N LYS A 310 -22.45 -9.45 11.10
CA LYS A 310 -22.02 -8.34 11.97
C LYS A 310 -21.17 -8.74 13.17
N ARG A 311 -21.03 -10.04 13.48
CA ARG A 311 -20.20 -10.54 14.59
C ARG A 311 -18.85 -11.09 14.14
N THR A 312 -18.74 -11.57 12.90
CA THR A 312 -17.55 -12.28 12.40
C THR A 312 -16.90 -11.60 11.20
N GLY A 313 -17.61 -10.69 10.53
CA GLY A 313 -17.21 -10.12 9.24
C GLY A 313 -17.19 -11.15 8.10
N LEU A 314 -17.74 -12.36 8.30
CA LEU A 314 -17.84 -13.39 7.27
C LEU A 314 -19.12 -13.23 6.44
N THR A 315 -19.16 -13.91 5.31
CA THR A 315 -20.22 -13.80 4.33
C THR A 315 -21.34 -14.80 4.63
N GLN A 316 -22.59 -14.35 4.70
CA GLN A 316 -23.75 -15.19 5.01
C GLN A 316 -24.90 -15.01 4.02
N VAL A 317 -25.71 -16.06 3.86
CA VAL A 317 -26.90 -16.09 3.02
C VAL A 317 -28.09 -16.66 3.79
N ALA A 318 -29.27 -16.08 3.57
CA ALA A 318 -30.53 -16.60 4.11
C ALA A 318 -31.20 -17.50 3.07
N LEU A 319 -31.46 -18.76 3.42
CA LEU A 319 -31.98 -19.79 2.53
C LEU A 319 -33.36 -20.27 2.99
N LYS A 320 -34.23 -20.62 2.04
CA LYS A 320 -35.54 -21.25 2.27
C LYS A 320 -35.78 -22.31 1.20
N GLY A 321 -36.33 -23.46 1.60
CA GLY A 321 -36.64 -24.57 0.70
C GLY A 321 -35.47 -25.53 0.52
N THR A 322 -35.31 -26.04 -0.70
CA THR A 322 -34.30 -27.03 -1.05
C THR A 322 -33.59 -26.65 -2.34
N GLY A 323 -32.29 -26.94 -2.44
CA GLY A 323 -31.56 -26.75 -3.68
C GLY A 323 -30.05 -26.76 -3.49
N ARG A 324 -29.34 -26.34 -4.53
CA ARG A 324 -27.89 -26.18 -4.55
C ARG A 324 -27.53 -24.71 -4.52
N ILE A 325 -26.62 -24.34 -3.63
CA ILE A 325 -26.04 -22.99 -3.56
C ILE A 325 -24.62 -23.02 -4.08
N THR A 326 -24.29 -22.05 -4.94
CA THR A 326 -22.92 -21.70 -5.31
C THR A 326 -22.62 -20.28 -4.87
N VAL A 327 -21.66 -20.10 -3.96
CA VAL A 327 -21.17 -18.80 -3.50
C VAL A 327 -19.86 -18.47 -4.17
N TYR A 328 -19.77 -17.28 -4.77
CA TYR A 328 -18.56 -16.78 -5.43
C TYR A 328 -18.53 -15.25 -5.48
N TYR A 329 -17.35 -14.69 -5.72
CA TYR A 329 -17.20 -13.25 -5.94
C TYR A 329 -17.54 -12.88 -7.38
N ARG A 330 -18.43 -11.92 -7.57
CA ARG A 330 -18.81 -11.39 -8.88
C ARG A 330 -18.43 -9.91 -8.95
N THR A 331 -17.69 -9.56 -10.00
CA THR A 331 -17.30 -8.17 -10.27
C THR A 331 -18.53 -7.27 -10.32
N THR A 332 -18.51 -6.20 -9.53
CA THR A 332 -19.60 -5.24 -9.40
C THR A 332 -19.71 -4.34 -10.63
N THR A 333 -20.81 -3.60 -10.76
CA THR A 333 -20.98 -2.62 -11.85
C THR A 333 -19.94 -1.51 -11.75
N ILE A 334 -19.65 -1.00 -10.53
CA ILE A 334 -18.66 0.06 -10.31
C ILE A 334 -17.26 -0.42 -10.71
N GLN A 335 -16.89 -1.65 -10.36
CA GLN A 335 -15.63 -2.25 -10.78
C GLN A 335 -15.50 -2.34 -12.30
N ARG A 336 -16.57 -2.78 -12.99
CA ARG A 336 -16.58 -2.82 -14.47
C ARG A 336 -16.41 -1.44 -15.09
N ILE A 337 -17.11 -0.43 -14.56
CA ILE A 337 -16.95 0.96 -15.00
C ILE A 337 -15.49 1.41 -14.81
N GLY A 338 -14.88 1.11 -13.66
CA GLY A 338 -13.48 1.41 -13.41
C GLY A 338 -12.53 0.73 -14.37
N THR A 339 -12.76 -0.55 -14.72
CA THR A 339 -12.00 -1.24 -15.76
C THR A 339 -12.10 -0.53 -17.11
N VAL A 340 -13.30 -0.13 -17.53
CA VAL A 340 -13.49 0.62 -18.79
C VAL A 340 -12.76 1.96 -18.76
N ILE A 341 -12.86 2.73 -17.68
CA ILE A 341 -12.17 4.01 -17.52
C ILE A 341 -10.64 3.82 -17.63
N SER A 342 -10.09 2.82 -16.94
CA SER A 342 -8.66 2.50 -17.02
C SER A 342 -8.22 2.13 -18.44
N LEU A 343 -9.01 1.31 -19.16
CA LEU A 343 -8.70 0.90 -20.53
C LEU A 343 -8.74 2.09 -21.51
N LEU A 344 -9.72 2.98 -21.38
CA LEU A 344 -9.82 4.18 -22.21
C LEU A 344 -8.63 5.12 -21.99
N ASN A 345 -8.22 5.33 -20.73
CA ASN A 345 -7.06 6.14 -20.39
C ASN A 345 -5.75 5.49 -20.87
N PHE A 346 -5.66 4.17 -20.84
CA PHE A 346 -4.52 3.44 -21.40
C PHE A 346 -4.43 3.60 -22.92
N GLY A 347 -5.55 3.48 -23.64
CA GLY A 347 -5.62 3.79 -25.07
C GLY A 347 -5.22 5.24 -25.38
N MET A 348 -5.70 6.20 -24.59
CA MET A 348 -5.32 7.61 -24.70
C MET A 348 -3.81 7.82 -24.53
N LEU A 349 -3.19 7.18 -23.52
CA LEU A 349 -1.75 7.22 -23.30
C LEU A 349 -0.96 6.70 -24.52
N ILE A 350 -1.39 5.57 -25.09
CA ILE A 350 -0.76 5.01 -26.30
C ILE A 350 -0.85 6.00 -27.46
N ILE A 351 -2.01 6.63 -27.68
CA ILE A 351 -2.20 7.62 -28.74
C ILE A 351 -1.29 8.84 -28.53
N ILE A 352 -1.14 9.32 -27.30
CA ILE A 352 -0.24 10.43 -26.96
C ILE A 352 1.21 10.06 -27.32
N ILE A 353 1.69 8.90 -26.87
CA ILE A 353 3.06 8.42 -27.14
C ILE A 353 3.28 8.27 -28.66
N TYR A 354 2.31 7.72 -29.37
CA TYR A 354 2.40 7.52 -30.83
C TYR A 354 2.49 8.85 -31.59
N LYS A 355 1.65 9.83 -31.23
CA LYS A 355 1.67 11.17 -31.85
C LYS A 355 2.99 11.87 -31.62
N GLU A 356 3.55 11.79 -30.41
CA GLU A 356 4.86 12.40 -30.11
C GLU A 356 6.00 11.72 -30.87
N LYS A 357 6.02 10.38 -30.99
CA LYS A 357 7.00 9.69 -31.83
C LYS A 357 6.94 10.10 -33.30
N ARG A 358 5.72 10.26 -33.84
CA ARG A 358 5.52 10.74 -35.23
C ARG A 358 5.95 12.19 -35.43
N ARG A 359 5.83 13.04 -34.42
CA ARG A 359 6.32 14.42 -34.46
C ARG A 359 7.83 14.49 -34.40
N ALA A 360 8.48 13.61 -33.63
CA ALA A 360 9.93 13.57 -33.50
C ALA A 360 10.65 12.95 -34.72
N THR A 361 9.92 12.27 -35.61
CA THR A 361 10.44 11.64 -36.84
C THR A 361 10.14 12.45 -38.10
N LYS A 362 9.40 13.55 -37.98
CA LYS A 362 9.24 14.58 -39.01
C LYS A 362 10.10 15.77 -38.63
#